data_AF-A0A6P0R4H7-F1
#
_entry.id   AF-A0A6P0R4H7-F1
#
_cell.length_a   1.000
_cell.length_b   1.000
_cell.length_c   1.000
_cell.angle_alpha   90.00
_cell.angle_beta   90.00
_cell.angle_gamma   90.00
#
_symmetry.space_group_name_H-M   'P 1'
#
loop_
_entity.id
_entity.type
_entity.pdbx_description
1 polymer ?
#
loop_
_entity_poly.entity_id
_entity_poly.type
_entity_poly.pdbx_seq_one_letter_code
_entity_poly.pdbx_strand_id
1 'polypeptide(L)'
;MPYKINISLEKKESGYSASCPEITDRQFEGDSLDIIFAELKKAIQLELQTLEKKASQKVDKPIWEVAQSLIQDITEDEINLLPTNGAEQHDYYIYE
;
A
#
# COMPACT_ATOMS: atom_id res chain seq x y z
N MET A 1 -1.05 4.48 18.47
CA MET A 1 0.35 4.61 18.94
C MET A 1 0.87 5.96 18.47
N PRO A 2 1.48 6.79 19.33
CA PRO A 2 2.14 8.01 18.86
C PRO A 2 3.39 7.62 18.07
N TYR A 3 3.39 7.87 16.77
CA TYR A 3 4.56 7.69 15.93
C TYR A 3 5.50 8.88 16.14
N LYS A 4 6.73 8.59 16.56
CA LYS A 4 7.82 9.57 16.64
C LYS A 4 8.73 9.32 15.44
N ILE A 5 9.18 10.41 14.82
CA ILE A 5 10.14 10.36 13.72
C ILE A 5 11.35 11.21 14.09
N ASN A 6 12.52 10.81 13.63
CA ASN A 6 13.73 11.62 13.77
C ASN A 6 13.90 12.50 12.54
N ILE A 7 14.25 13.76 12.79
CA ILE A 7 14.50 14.76 11.76
C ILE A 7 15.87 15.34 12.06
N SER A 8 16.80 15.23 11.11
CA SER A 8 18.11 15.86 11.22
C SER A 8 18.07 17.22 10.55
N LEU A 9 18.39 18.28 11.29
CA LEU A 9 18.43 19.65 10.81
C LEU A 9 19.87 20.16 10.79
N GLU A 10 20.28 20.70 9.65
CA GLU A 10 21.58 21.31 9.44
C GLU A 10 21.41 22.76 9.00
N LYS A 11 22.17 23.67 9.61
CA LYS A 11 22.23 25.08 9.18
C LYS A 11 23.37 25.24 8.18
N LYS A 12 23.05 25.73 6.98
CA LYS A 12 24.00 26.02 5.91
C LYS A 12 24.19 27.55 5.76
N GLU A 13 25.18 27.99 5.01
CA GLU A 13 25.42 29.42 4.74
C GLU A 13 24.22 30.11 4.06
N SER A 14 23.46 29.37 3.24
CA SER A 14 22.30 29.87 2.50
C SER A 14 20.96 29.60 3.18
N GLY A 15 20.91 28.99 4.37
CA GLY A 15 19.64 28.66 5.03
C GLY A 15 19.69 27.40 5.89
N TYR A 16 18.68 26.55 5.78
CA TYR A 16 18.52 25.33 6.55
C TYR A 16 18.26 24.13 5.64
N SER A 17 18.69 22.96 6.10
CA SER A 17 18.42 21.68 5.46
C SER A 17 17.87 20.71 6.49
N ALA A 18 16.83 19.96 6.12
CA ALA A 18 16.28 18.90 6.95
C ALA A 18 16.19 17.59 6.17
N SER A 19 16.47 16.49 6.87
CA SER A 19 16.32 15.14 6.34
C SER A 19 15.53 14.28 7.32
N CYS A 20 14.61 13.49 6.78
CA CYS A 20 13.80 12.54 7.54
C CYS A 20 13.76 11.18 6.82
N PRO A 21 14.81 10.35 6.98
CA PRO A 21 14.93 9.08 6.24
C PRO A 21 13.82 8.07 6.55
N GLU A 22 13.08 8.26 7.65
CA GLU A 22 11.99 7.36 8.07
C GLU A 22 10.68 7.57 7.29
N ILE A 23 10.45 8.78 6.77
CA ILE A 23 9.22 9.12 6.03
C ILE A 23 9.52 9.17 4.53
N THR A 24 10.65 9.77 4.15
CA THR A 24 10.96 10.01 2.75
C THR A 24 12.47 10.16 2.56
N ASP A 25 13.02 9.61 1.48
CA ASP A 25 14.43 9.82 1.10
C ASP A 25 14.71 11.25 0.58
N ARG A 26 13.75 12.16 0.74
CA ARG A 26 13.85 13.56 0.31
C ARG A 26 14.51 14.39 1.39
N GLN A 27 15.36 15.29 0.92
CA GLN A 27 15.94 16.37 1.70
C GLN A 27 15.12 17.64 1.44
N PHE A 28 14.83 18.38 2.50
CA PHE A 28 14.11 19.65 2.47
C PHE A 28 15.11 20.77 2.68
N GLU A 29 15.08 21.80 1.85
CA GLU A 29 15.95 22.97 1.99
C GLU A 29 15.10 24.24 1.98
N GLY A 30 15.45 25.20 2.83
CA GLY A 30 14.69 26.45 2.90
C GLY A 30 15.40 27.54 3.67
N ASP A 31 15.01 28.78 3.39
CA ASP A 31 15.63 29.98 3.99
C ASP A 31 15.23 30.18 5.47
N SER A 32 14.16 29.52 5.92
CA SER A 32 13.65 29.56 7.30
C SER A 32 13.17 28.19 7.76
N LEU A 33 13.26 27.95 9.07
CA LEU A 33 12.75 26.74 9.72
C LEU A 33 11.25 26.56 9.49
N ASP A 34 10.46 27.64 9.47
CA ASP A 34 9.01 27.57 9.24
C ASP A 34 8.67 26.93 7.89
N ILE A 35 9.43 27.26 6.84
CA ILE A 35 9.23 26.69 5.49
C ILE A 35 9.50 25.20 5.53
N ILE A 36 10.62 24.80 6.12
CA ILE A 36 11.01 23.39 6.24
C ILE A 36 9.98 22.59 7.05
N PHE A 37 9.52 23.12 8.19
CA PHE A 37 8.50 22.44 8.99
C PHE A 37 7.15 22.34 8.25
N ALA A 38 6.77 23.36 7.48
CA ALA A 38 5.55 23.32 6.68
C ALA A 38 5.64 22.25 5.58
N GLU A 39 6.76 22.18 4.87
CA GLU A 39 6.98 21.16 3.84
C GLU A 39 7.04 19.75 4.42
N LEU A 40 7.76 19.57 5.53
CA LEU A 40 7.86 18.29 6.22
C LEU A 40 6.48 17.81 6.71
N LYS A 41 5.70 18.71 7.32
CA LYS A 41 4.33 18.40 7.76
C LYS A 41 3.46 17.97 6.58
N LYS A 42 3.57 18.65 5.44
CA LYS A 42 2.84 18.31 4.22
C LYS A 42 3.26 16.94 3.66
N ALA A 43 4.55 16.64 3.66
CA ALA A 43 5.07 15.34 3.21
C ALA A 43 4.54 14.20 4.10
N ILE A 44 4.60 14.35 5.43
CA ILE A 44 4.07 13.36 6.38
C ILE A 44 2.57 13.16 6.19
N GLN A 45 1.80 14.24 6.04
CA GLN A 45 0.36 14.15 5.80
C GLN A 45 0.03 13.40 4.51
N LEU A 46 0.78 13.65 3.43
CA LEU A 46 0.59 12.97 2.16
C LEU A 46 0.87 11.46 2.28
N GLU A 47 1.93 11.07 2.98
CA GLU A 47 2.24 9.66 3.22
C GLU A 47 1.14 8.98 4.05
N LEU A 48 0.67 9.62 5.12
CA LEU A 48 -0.46 9.10 5.92
C LEU A 48 -1.73 8.93 5.07
N GLN A 49 -2.11 9.93 4.28
CA GLN A 49 -3.26 9.84 3.38
C GLN A 49 -3.10 8.72 2.34
N THR A 50 -1.87 8.53 1.83
CA THR A 50 -1.58 7.46 0.87
C THR A 50 -1.70 6.09 1.53
N LEU A 51 -1.22 5.94 2.76
CA LEU A 51 -1.37 4.71 3.55
C LEU A 51 -2.84 4.44 3.89
N GLU A 52 -3.61 5.44 4.29
CA GLU A 52 -5.05 5.32 4.54
C GLU A 52 -5.81 4.90 3.28
N LYS A 53 -5.50 5.50 2.12
CA LYS A 53 -6.11 5.14 0.85
C LYS A 53 -5.77 3.70 0.43
N LYS A 54 -4.52 3.26 0.64
CA LYS A 54 -4.10 1.86 0.40
C LYS A 54 -4.76 0.89 1.39
N ALA A 55 -4.94 1.29 2.65
CA ALA A 55 -5.60 0.48 3.67
C ALA A 55 -7.11 0.36 3.43
N SER A 56 -7.77 1.43 2.97
CA SER A 56 -9.15 1.41 2.51
C SER A 56 -9.33 0.66 1.18
N GLN A 57 -8.24 0.34 0.48
CA GLN A 57 -8.21 -0.59 -0.63
C GLN A 57 -8.12 -2.05 -0.17
N LYS A 58 -8.14 -2.34 1.15
CA LYS A 58 -8.55 -3.67 1.61
C LYS A 58 -9.93 -3.92 1.05
N VAL A 59 -9.99 -4.93 0.21
CA VAL A 59 -11.12 -5.32 -0.59
C VAL A 59 -12.29 -5.66 0.34
N ASP A 60 -13.18 -4.70 0.61
CA ASP A 60 -14.50 -4.91 1.22
C ASP A 60 -15.47 -5.60 0.23
N LYS A 61 -14.93 -6.34 -0.74
CA LYS A 61 -15.76 -7.12 -1.65
C LYS A 61 -16.04 -8.47 -0.99
N PRO A 62 -17.29 -8.94 -1.01
CA PRO A 62 -17.59 -10.29 -0.56
C PRO A 62 -16.78 -11.31 -1.38
N ILE A 63 -16.43 -12.44 -0.75
CA ILE A 63 -15.68 -13.55 -1.40
C ILE A 63 -16.30 -13.93 -2.76
N TRP A 64 -17.62 -13.85 -2.87
CA TRP A 64 -18.35 -14.11 -4.11
C TRP A 64 -18.01 -13.16 -5.27
N GLU A 65 -17.83 -11.86 -5.01
CA GLU A 65 -17.48 -10.88 -6.05
C GLU A 65 -16.02 -11.08 -6.53
N VAL A 66 -15.14 -11.52 -5.62
CA VAL A 66 -13.78 -11.92 -5.96
C VAL A 66 -13.80 -13.17 -6.85
N ALA A 67 -14.60 -14.17 -6.50
CA ALA A 67 -14.76 -15.38 -7.31
C ALA A 67 -15.31 -15.07 -8.71
N GLN A 68 -16.30 -14.19 -8.83
CA GLN A 68 -16.82 -13.75 -10.13
C GLN A 68 -15.75 -13.04 -10.98
N SER A 69 -14.91 -12.21 -10.37
CA SER A 69 -13.84 -11.51 -11.10
C SER A 69 -12.75 -12.47 -11.59
N LEU A 70 -12.49 -13.56 -10.86
CA LEU A 70 -11.47 -14.56 -11.21
C LEU A 70 -11.88 -15.45 -12.40
N ILE A 71 -13.18 -15.69 -12.58
CA ILE A 71 -13.69 -16.57 -13.64
C ILE A 71 -14.07 -15.82 -14.92
N GLN A 72 -13.92 -14.48 -14.96
CA GLN A 72 -14.30 -13.65 -16.12
C GLN A 72 -13.53 -14.00 -17.39
N ASP A 73 -12.28 -14.46 -17.25
CA ASP A 73 -11.41 -14.79 -18.38
C ASP A 73 -11.48 -16.27 -18.79
N ILE A 74 -12.35 -17.08 -18.17
CA ILE A 74 -12.49 -18.51 -18.45
C ILE A 74 -13.57 -18.74 -19.51
N THR A 75 -13.28 -19.59 -20.50
CA THR A 75 -14.24 -19.97 -21.55
C THR A 75 -15.24 -21.04 -21.09
N GLU A 76 -16.41 -21.14 -21.74
CA GLU A 76 -17.41 -22.17 -21.42
C GLU A 76 -16.84 -23.59 -21.56
N ASP A 77 -15.96 -23.81 -22.53
CA ASP A 77 -15.28 -25.10 -22.73
C ASP A 77 -14.35 -25.46 -21.56
N GLU A 78 -13.62 -24.49 -21.00
CA GLU A 78 -12.78 -24.68 -19.82
C GLU A 78 -13.61 -24.91 -18.56
N ILE A 79 -14.76 -24.24 -18.42
CA ILE A 79 -15.70 -24.47 -17.32
C ILE A 79 -16.25 -25.90 -17.37
N ASN A 80 -16.55 -26.42 -18.56
CA ASN A 80 -17.05 -27.79 -18.74
C ASN A 80 -16.01 -28.88 -18.43
N LEU A 81 -14.72 -28.53 -18.40
CA LEU A 81 -13.64 -29.42 -17.95
C LEU A 81 -13.47 -29.44 -16.43
N LEU A 82 -14.07 -28.48 -15.71
CA LEU A 82 -14.00 -28.45 -14.25
C LEU A 82 -14.85 -29.59 -13.67
N PRO A 83 -14.34 -30.30 -12.65
CA PRO A 83 -15.10 -31.34 -11.97
C PRO A 83 -16.35 -30.73 -11.33
N THR A 84 -17.53 -31.28 -11.67
CA THR A 84 -18.83 -30.80 -11.19
C THR A 84 -18.93 -30.84 -9.65
N ASN A 85 -18.20 -31.75 -8.99
CA ASN A 85 -18.15 -31.85 -7.54
C ASN A 85 -16.75 -32.23 -7.02
N GLY A 86 -15.87 -31.23 -6.92
CA GLY A 86 -14.53 -31.43 -6.37
C GLY A 86 -14.50 -31.89 -4.91
N ALA A 87 -15.57 -31.70 -4.15
CA ALA A 87 -15.65 -32.16 -2.75
C ALA A 87 -15.91 -33.67 -2.63
N GLU A 88 -16.74 -34.23 -3.53
CA GLU A 88 -16.96 -35.69 -3.59
C GLU A 88 -15.80 -36.45 -4.23
N GLN A 89 -15.03 -35.80 -5.10
CA GLN A 89 -13.88 -36.40 -5.79
C GLN A 89 -12.53 -36.07 -5.14
N HIS A 90 -12.52 -35.64 -3.87
CA HIS A 90 -11.30 -35.24 -3.16
C HIS A 90 -10.23 -36.35 -3.17
N ASP A 91 -10.65 -37.62 -3.11
CA ASP A 91 -9.76 -38.79 -3.15
C ASP A 91 -8.95 -38.90 -4.44
N TYR A 92 -9.41 -38.33 -5.55
CA TYR A 92 -8.69 -38.30 -6.83
C TYR A 92 -7.39 -37.48 -6.77
N TYR A 93 -7.30 -36.53 -5.83
CA TYR A 93 -6.14 -35.65 -5.65
C TYR A 93 -5.22 -36.06 -4.49
N ILE A 94 -5.57 -37.12 -3.74
CA ILE A 94 -4.75 -37.63 -2.63
C ILE A 94 -3.67 -38.61 -3.13
N TYR A 95 -3.89 -39.20 -4.31
CA TYR A 95 -3.03 -40.26 -4.86
C TYR A 95 -2.40 -39.86 -6.20
N GLU A 96 -1.68 -38.74 -6.22
CA GLU A 96 -0.65 -38.44 -7.26
C GLU A 96 0.76 -38.50 -6.67
#